data_AF-A0AA47MU28-F1
#
_entry.id   AF-A0AA47MU28-F1
#
_cell.length_a   1.000
_cell.length_b   1.000
_cell.length_c   1.000
_cell.angle_alpha   90.00
_cell.angle_beta   90.00
_cell.angle_gamma   90.00
#
_symmetry.space_group_name_H-M   'P 1'
#
loop_
_entity.id
_entity.type
_entity.pdbx_description
1 polymer ?
#
loop_
_entity_poly.entity_id
_entity_poly.type
_entity_poly.pdbx_seq_one_letter_code
_entity_poly.pdbx_strand_id
1 'polypeptide(L)'
;MTSDWHQLEVGIIPDCTISVTLFALAMNMVVKAAEPECRGPLSKSGVRQPPIRAFMDDLTVTTAAPGARWILQGLESIMAWACMSFKPAKSRSLVLKKGKVTDKFRFRLGEHKIPSVTEKPVKSLGKVFNCSLNDRGSIKATSAESGLPGRFKAWVYQHGILPRILWPLLIYEVPMTVVEGFEQRVSSYLRRWLGLPRSLSNIGLYGKTNKLRLPFSSVREEFIVARAREHLQYSGSRDAKVSGAGIVVRTGRKWRAADAVQQAETRLKHKAILGTVAQGRARLGSRAAARYDSASGRERQRLVQEEVRASVEEERTSRAVAMRQQGAWMNWEQAMERSVTWKDIWQWNPQRIKFLIQGIGTLEHILSSCSKALGEGRYRWRNDQVLKSIAEAISKGIKGRRHTQATAKTIHFVKEGQRPEKTPRNRSAGLLPTARDWVMSVDLERQLKIPPHITQTRLRPDIILVSEATKQLVLLELTVPWEERMEEAQERKREKYQELVEDCRRNRWKTRCMPVEVGSPGFASHSLSKAYGTLGITGANRRRAIGNNVEAAEKASRWLWLKRGEQWGQ
;
A
#
# COMPACT_ATOMS: atom_id res chain seq x y z
N MET A 1 43.62 -6.96 14.85
CA MET A 1 42.73 -8.12 15.10
C MET A 1 43.36 -9.31 14.41
N THR A 2 44.10 -10.10 15.17
CA THR A 2 44.69 -11.38 14.78
C THR A 2 44.16 -12.37 15.80
N SER A 3 43.48 -13.43 15.36
CA SER A 3 43.14 -14.53 16.26
C SER A 3 44.27 -15.55 16.20
N ASP A 4 44.44 -16.36 17.26
CA ASP A 4 45.44 -17.43 17.31
C ASP A 4 45.30 -18.45 16.17
N TRP A 5 44.17 -18.43 15.47
CA TRP A 5 43.82 -19.30 14.34
C TRP A 5 44.13 -18.70 12.96
N HIS A 6 44.31 -17.38 12.85
CA HIS A 6 44.60 -16.69 11.59
C HIS A 6 45.65 -15.58 11.81
N GLN A 7 46.92 -15.91 11.53
CA GLN A 7 48.00 -14.93 11.47
C GLN A 7 47.89 -14.14 10.16
N LEU A 8 47.35 -12.92 10.25
CA LEU A 8 47.23 -12.00 9.13
C LEU A 8 48.25 -10.88 9.32
N GLU A 9 49.34 -10.90 8.57
CA GLU A 9 50.42 -9.90 8.66
C GLU A 9 50.07 -8.59 7.93
N VAL A 10 49.33 -8.68 6.81
CA VAL A 10 48.92 -7.53 5.99
C VAL A 10 47.45 -7.65 5.63
N GLY A 11 46.69 -6.60 5.92
CA GLY A 11 45.28 -6.47 5.54
C GLY A 11 44.32 -6.45 6.72
N ILE A 12 43.03 -6.42 6.42
CA ILE A 12 41.95 -6.41 7.41
C ILE A 12 41.06 -7.61 7.15
N ILE A 13 40.59 -8.26 8.21
CA ILE A 13 39.76 -9.47 8.11
C ILE A 13 38.47 -9.13 7.33
N PRO A 14 38.20 -9.81 6.20
CA PRO A 14 36.92 -9.68 5.51
C PRO A 14 35.81 -10.16 6.46
N ASP A 15 34.68 -9.47 6.47
CA ASP A 15 33.50 -9.74 7.32
C ASP A 15 33.59 -9.33 8.80
N CYS A 16 34.66 -8.66 9.24
CA CYS A 16 34.64 -7.98 10.53
C CYS A 16 33.91 -6.62 10.43
N THR A 17 33.01 -6.35 11.39
CA THR A 17 32.17 -5.15 11.44
C THR A 17 33.00 -3.86 11.52
N ILE A 18 34.19 -3.92 12.10
CA ILE A 18 35.10 -2.78 12.25
C ILE A 18 35.92 -2.55 10.96
N SER A 19 36.18 -3.61 10.17
CA SER A 19 37.06 -3.54 9.00
C SER A 19 36.60 -2.52 7.97
N VAL A 20 35.29 -2.42 7.73
CA VAL A 20 34.72 -1.46 6.76
C VAL A 20 35.00 -0.01 7.18
N THR A 21 34.88 0.28 8.47
CA THR A 21 35.14 1.62 9.02
C THR A 21 36.62 1.97 8.98
N LEU A 22 37.49 1.04 9.37
CA LEU A 22 38.94 1.23 9.30
C LEU A 22 39.42 1.45 7.87
N PHE A 23 38.91 0.65 6.94
CA PHE A 23 39.22 0.79 5.52
C PHE A 23 38.75 2.15 4.98
N ALA A 24 37.53 2.58 5.31
CA ALA A 24 37.01 3.88 4.90
C ALA A 24 37.82 5.04 5.48
N LEU A 25 38.28 4.94 6.73
CA LEU A 25 39.16 5.94 7.36
C LEU A 25 40.51 6.04 6.62
N ALA A 26 41.17 4.90 6.38
CA ALA A 26 42.45 4.86 5.66
C ALA A 26 42.31 5.41 4.23
N MET A 27 41.30 4.99 3.48
CA MET A 27 41.04 5.49 2.13
C MET A 27 40.71 6.98 2.12
N ASN A 28 39.98 7.50 3.12
CA ASN A 28 39.73 8.93 3.24
C ASN A 28 41.02 9.73 3.46
N MET A 29 41.97 9.22 4.26
CA MET A 29 43.28 9.85 4.43
C MET A 29 44.05 9.91 3.12
N VAL A 30 44.10 8.81 2.36
CA VAL A 30 44.74 8.74 1.04
C VAL A 30 44.14 9.76 0.07
N VAL A 31 42.80 9.79 -0.01
CA VAL A 31 42.07 10.72 -0.89
C VAL A 31 42.34 12.17 -0.49
N LYS A 32 42.38 12.48 0.80
CA LYS A 32 42.62 13.84 1.31
C LYS A 32 44.04 14.31 1.06
N ALA A 33 45.02 13.43 1.14
CA ALA A 33 46.41 13.75 0.86
C ALA A 33 46.65 14.06 -0.64
N ALA A 34 45.93 13.41 -1.55
CA ALA A 34 46.04 13.66 -3.00
C ALA A 34 45.12 14.79 -3.52
N GLU A 35 44.14 15.25 -2.73
CA GLU A 35 43.19 16.30 -3.12
C GLU A 35 43.83 17.65 -3.52
N PRO A 36 44.93 18.12 -2.88
CA PRO A 36 45.56 19.40 -3.21
C PRO A 36 46.22 19.48 -4.59
N GLU A 37 46.58 18.35 -5.19
CA GLU A 37 47.34 18.27 -6.45
C GLU A 37 46.65 18.97 -7.63
N CYS A 38 45.33 18.91 -7.69
CA CYS A 38 44.59 19.64 -8.72
C CYS A 38 43.16 19.93 -8.29
N ARG A 39 42.65 21.09 -8.71
CA ARG A 39 41.26 21.48 -8.48
C ARG A 39 40.30 20.58 -9.27
N GLY A 40 39.20 20.17 -8.65
CA GLY A 40 38.13 19.44 -9.33
C GLY A 40 37.27 20.33 -10.25
N PRO A 41 36.31 19.73 -10.98
CA PRO A 41 35.53 20.44 -11.99
C PRO A 41 34.53 21.41 -11.35
N LEU A 42 34.15 22.45 -12.12
CA LEU A 42 33.05 23.33 -11.77
C LEU A 42 31.73 22.71 -12.23
N SER A 43 30.73 22.69 -11.35
CA SER A 43 29.36 22.40 -11.73
C SER A 43 28.77 23.54 -12.58
N LYS A 44 27.61 23.28 -13.20
CA LYS A 44 26.86 24.33 -13.92
C LYS A 44 26.41 25.48 -13.03
N SER A 45 26.23 25.23 -11.73
CA SER A 45 25.89 26.23 -10.73
C SER A 45 27.11 27.02 -10.21
N GLY A 46 28.31 26.74 -10.71
CA GLY A 46 29.55 27.40 -10.27
C GLY A 46 30.20 26.80 -9.02
N VAL A 47 29.64 25.73 -8.46
CA VAL A 47 30.19 25.05 -7.27
C VAL A 47 31.32 24.10 -7.68
N ARG A 48 32.49 24.27 -7.07
CA ARG A 48 33.64 23.40 -7.33
C ARG A 48 33.49 22.06 -6.63
N GLN A 49 33.47 21.00 -7.41
CA GLN A 49 33.40 19.63 -6.92
C GLN A 49 34.79 19.11 -6.51
N PRO A 50 34.88 18.16 -5.57
CA PRO A 50 36.15 17.54 -5.24
C PRO A 50 36.71 16.79 -6.47
N PRO A 51 38.03 16.83 -6.69
CA PRO A 51 38.67 16.16 -7.82
C PRO A 51 38.65 14.63 -7.70
N ILE A 52 38.56 14.10 -6.48
CA ILE A 52 38.57 12.67 -6.18
C ILE A 52 37.28 12.33 -5.43
N ARG A 53 36.60 11.26 -5.86
CA ARG A 53 35.46 10.66 -5.17
C ARG A 53 35.76 9.19 -4.93
N ALA A 54 35.51 8.72 -3.72
CA ALA A 54 35.82 7.36 -3.31
C ALA A 54 34.55 6.63 -2.85
N PHE A 55 34.43 5.36 -3.22
CA PHE A 55 33.49 4.43 -2.61
C PHE A 55 34.23 3.12 -2.33
N MET A 56 34.63 2.91 -1.09
CA MET A 56 35.58 1.85 -0.74
C MET A 56 36.85 1.95 -1.61
N ASP A 57 37.22 0.90 -2.32
CA ASP A 57 38.38 0.81 -3.20
C ASP A 57 38.18 1.49 -4.56
N ASP A 58 36.92 1.75 -4.95
CA ASP A 58 36.59 2.43 -6.20
C ASP A 58 36.87 3.95 -6.08
N LEU A 59 37.99 4.38 -6.65
CA LEU A 59 38.35 5.80 -6.81
C LEU A 59 37.95 6.33 -8.19
N THR A 60 37.24 7.46 -8.20
CA THR A 60 36.90 8.22 -9.41
C THR A 60 37.56 9.60 -9.36
N VAL A 61 38.56 9.80 -10.22
CA VAL A 61 39.22 11.10 -10.42
C VAL A 61 38.53 11.84 -11.55
N THR A 62 38.09 13.07 -11.29
CA THR A 62 37.46 13.96 -12.27
C THR A 62 38.15 15.32 -12.23
N THR A 63 38.84 15.71 -13.30
CA THR A 63 39.48 17.03 -13.44
C THR A 63 39.82 17.29 -14.91
N ALA A 64 40.47 18.42 -15.22
CA ALA A 64 41.04 18.68 -16.54
C ALA A 64 42.12 17.65 -16.89
N ALA A 65 42.25 17.31 -18.18
CA ALA A 65 43.13 16.21 -18.62
C ALA A 65 44.59 16.30 -18.11
N PRO A 66 45.25 17.47 -18.08
CA PRO A 66 46.59 17.58 -17.49
C PRO A 66 46.60 17.33 -15.98
N GLY A 67 45.65 17.92 -15.26
CA GLY A 67 45.53 17.81 -13.80
C GLY A 67 45.26 16.38 -13.32
N ALA A 68 44.62 15.55 -14.15
CA ALA A 68 44.40 14.15 -13.82
C ALA A 68 45.73 13.37 -13.72
N ARG A 69 46.78 13.79 -14.45
CA ARG A 69 48.11 13.17 -14.34
C ARG A 69 48.75 13.47 -12.99
N TRP A 70 48.67 14.72 -12.52
CA TRP A 70 49.22 15.14 -11.23
C TRP A 70 48.56 14.40 -10.08
N ILE A 71 47.22 14.30 -10.09
CA ILE A 71 46.48 13.54 -9.08
C ILE A 71 46.87 12.06 -9.11
N LEU A 72 47.01 11.45 -10.29
CA LEU A 72 47.39 10.03 -10.39
C LEU A 72 48.81 9.79 -9.86
N GLN A 73 49.75 10.70 -10.09
CA GLN A 73 51.10 10.64 -9.55
C GLN A 73 51.12 10.81 -8.02
N GLY A 74 50.36 11.77 -7.49
CA GLY A 74 50.21 11.94 -6.04
C GLY A 74 49.58 10.71 -5.38
N LEU A 75 48.50 10.19 -5.95
CA LEU A 75 47.86 8.95 -5.49
C LEU A 75 48.83 7.75 -5.53
N GLU A 76 49.65 7.63 -6.58
CA GLU A 76 50.65 6.57 -6.69
C GLU A 76 51.72 6.66 -5.59
N SER A 77 52.24 7.85 -5.31
CA SER A 77 53.20 8.09 -4.23
C SER A 77 52.61 7.73 -2.86
N ILE A 78 51.39 8.18 -2.58
CA ILE A 78 50.70 7.91 -1.29
C ILE A 78 50.35 6.43 -1.15
N MET A 79 49.91 5.78 -2.23
CA MET A 79 49.60 4.35 -2.21
C MET A 79 50.85 3.50 -2.01
N ALA A 80 51.97 3.86 -2.65
CA ALA A 80 53.26 3.22 -2.40
C ALA A 80 53.70 3.35 -0.93
N TRP A 81 53.53 4.55 -0.35
CA TRP A 81 53.78 4.77 1.08
C TRP A 81 52.87 3.92 1.98
N ALA A 82 51.59 3.78 1.60
CA ALA A 82 50.62 2.97 2.33
C ALA A 82 50.75 1.46 2.05
N CYS A 83 51.77 1.02 1.31
CA CYS A 83 51.95 -0.37 0.87
C CYS A 83 50.74 -0.95 0.13
N MET A 84 50.03 -0.12 -0.62
CA MET A 84 48.88 -0.49 -1.45
C MET A 84 49.19 -0.26 -2.93
N SER A 85 48.48 -0.97 -3.82
CA SER A 85 48.66 -0.81 -5.27
C SER A 85 47.31 -0.72 -5.99
N PHE A 86 47.29 0.08 -7.05
CA PHE A 86 46.18 0.07 -7.99
C PHE A 86 46.31 -1.12 -8.95
N LYS A 87 45.18 -1.62 -9.45
CA LYS A 87 45.15 -2.64 -10.50
C LYS A 87 44.84 -2.01 -11.86
N PRO A 88 45.85 -1.68 -12.71
CA PRO A 88 45.62 -0.92 -13.95
C PRO A 88 44.64 -1.62 -14.91
N ALA A 89 44.60 -2.96 -14.87
CA ALA A 89 43.66 -3.77 -15.65
C ALA A 89 42.18 -3.54 -15.29
N LYS A 90 41.88 -3.09 -14.06
CA LYS A 90 40.52 -2.70 -13.61
C LYS A 90 40.24 -1.21 -13.81
N SER A 91 41.28 -0.36 -13.85
CA SER A 91 41.17 1.08 -14.07
C SER A 91 40.77 1.42 -15.52
N ARG A 92 39.98 2.47 -15.71
CA ARG A 92 39.58 2.96 -17.04
C ARG A 92 39.65 4.47 -17.11
N SER A 93 39.98 4.99 -18.29
CA SER A 93 40.05 6.42 -18.54
C SER A 93 38.96 6.88 -19.51
N LEU A 94 38.38 8.04 -19.23
CA LEU A 94 37.39 8.69 -20.07
C LEU A 94 37.76 10.17 -20.21
N VAL A 95 38.00 10.61 -21.44
CA VAL A 95 38.31 12.02 -21.74
C VAL A 95 37.28 12.58 -22.69
N LEU A 96 36.68 13.71 -22.31
CA LEU A 96 35.63 14.38 -23.05
C LEU A 96 36.15 15.70 -23.62
N LYS A 97 36.01 15.90 -24.93
CA LYS A 97 36.27 17.18 -25.60
C LYS A 97 35.04 17.59 -26.39
N LYS A 98 34.47 18.77 -26.08
CA LYS A 98 33.21 19.27 -26.69
C LYS A 98 32.08 18.22 -26.67
N GLY A 99 31.96 17.47 -25.58
CA GLY A 99 30.91 16.45 -25.40
C GLY A 99 31.13 15.11 -26.11
N LYS A 100 32.24 14.93 -26.84
CA LYS A 100 32.60 13.66 -27.48
C LYS A 100 33.77 12.99 -26.75
N VAL A 101 33.74 11.66 -26.70
CA VAL A 101 34.85 10.84 -26.18
C VAL A 101 36.06 11.01 -27.10
N THR A 102 37.24 11.19 -26.53
CA THR A 102 38.49 11.39 -27.28
C THR A 102 39.60 10.55 -26.67
N ASP A 103 40.24 9.71 -27.48
CA ASP A 103 41.33 8.81 -27.03
C ASP A 103 42.74 9.44 -27.13
N LYS A 104 42.82 10.74 -27.44
CA LYS A 104 44.09 11.48 -27.60
C LYS A 104 44.89 11.61 -26.30
N PHE A 105 44.23 11.56 -25.15
CA PHE A 105 44.88 11.66 -23.85
C PHE A 105 44.87 10.30 -23.18
N ARG A 106 46.06 9.71 -23.01
CA ARG A 106 46.24 8.45 -22.27
C ARG A 106 46.89 8.73 -20.92
N PHE A 107 46.44 7.99 -19.92
CA PHE A 107 46.95 8.05 -18.55
C PHE A 107 47.74 6.78 -18.23
N ARG A 108 48.69 6.92 -17.30
CA ARG A 108 49.56 5.84 -16.82
C ARG A 108 49.46 5.75 -15.31
N LEU A 109 49.61 4.52 -14.80
CA LEU A 109 49.89 4.20 -13.40
C LEU A 109 51.17 3.36 -13.44
N GLY A 110 52.27 3.92 -12.95
CA GLY A 110 53.61 3.37 -13.12
C GLY A 110 53.96 3.17 -14.59
N GLU A 111 54.38 1.96 -14.92
CA GLU A 111 54.73 1.57 -16.30
C GLU A 111 53.50 1.20 -17.14
N HIS A 112 52.33 0.99 -16.52
CA HIS A 112 51.15 0.48 -17.19
C HIS A 112 50.24 1.59 -17.72
N LYS A 113 49.79 1.45 -18.97
CA LYS A 113 48.80 2.35 -19.60
C LYS A 113 47.38 1.96 -19.15
N ILE A 114 46.60 2.93 -18.69
CA ILE A 114 45.19 2.72 -18.33
C ILE A 114 44.37 2.61 -19.64
N PRO A 115 43.61 1.52 -19.85
CA PRO A 115 42.75 1.39 -21.03
C PRO A 115 41.67 2.47 -21.09
N SER A 116 41.32 2.90 -22.31
CA SER A 116 40.21 3.83 -22.52
C SER A 116 38.85 3.11 -22.43
N VAL A 117 37.79 3.84 -22.06
CA VAL A 117 36.41 3.36 -22.11
C VAL A 117 35.98 2.95 -23.54
N THR A 118 36.62 3.49 -24.58
CA THR A 118 36.41 3.07 -25.98
C THR A 118 36.91 1.66 -26.24
N GLU A 119 38.02 1.25 -25.61
CA GLU A 119 38.61 -0.08 -25.76
C GLU A 119 37.85 -1.11 -24.90
N LYS A 120 37.56 -0.77 -23.65
CA LYS A 120 36.84 -1.63 -22.71
C LYS A 120 35.86 -0.79 -21.88
N PRO A 121 34.55 -1.05 -21.91
CA PRO A 121 33.59 -0.32 -21.10
C PRO A 121 33.88 -0.51 -19.60
N VAL A 122 33.50 0.48 -18.79
CA VAL A 122 33.67 0.44 -17.33
C VAL A 122 32.33 0.31 -16.65
N LYS A 123 32.23 -0.57 -15.66
CA LYS A 123 31.09 -0.62 -14.75
C LYS A 123 31.48 0.06 -13.45
N SER A 124 30.77 1.12 -13.08
CA SER A 124 30.97 1.84 -11.81
C SER A 124 29.63 1.96 -11.08
N LEU A 125 29.58 1.51 -9.83
CA LEU A 125 28.38 1.52 -8.96
C LEU A 125 27.12 0.96 -9.64
N GLY A 126 27.27 -0.05 -10.50
CA GLY A 126 26.17 -0.68 -11.22
C GLY A 126 25.83 -0.06 -12.58
N LYS A 127 26.35 1.12 -12.91
CA LYS A 127 26.20 1.76 -14.23
C LYS A 127 27.33 1.35 -15.17
N VAL A 128 26.99 1.00 -16.41
CA VAL A 128 27.98 0.77 -17.47
C VAL A 128 28.18 2.04 -18.28
N PHE A 129 29.43 2.46 -18.44
CA PHE A 129 29.84 3.56 -19.31
C PHE A 129 30.58 3.00 -20.53
N ASN A 130 30.18 3.45 -21.72
CA ASN A 130 30.75 3.07 -23.01
C ASN A 130 31.01 4.33 -23.87
N CYS A 131 31.62 4.15 -25.04
CA CYS A 131 31.94 5.25 -25.96
C CYS A 131 30.72 6.04 -26.46
N SER A 132 29.52 5.44 -26.47
CA SER A 132 28.29 6.10 -26.91
C SER A 132 27.76 7.11 -25.90
N LEU A 133 28.14 6.97 -24.62
CA LEU A 133 27.62 7.74 -23.47
C LEU A 133 26.07 7.79 -23.42
N ASN A 134 25.42 6.82 -24.05
CA ASN A 134 23.98 6.76 -24.19
C ASN A 134 23.43 5.56 -23.43
N ASP A 135 22.46 5.83 -22.56
CA ASP A 135 21.84 4.84 -21.67
C ASP A 135 20.74 4.01 -22.37
N ARG A 136 20.37 4.34 -23.62
CA ARG A 136 19.25 3.71 -24.35
C ARG A 136 19.36 2.18 -24.53
N GLY A 137 20.57 1.64 -24.64
CA GLY A 137 20.80 0.21 -24.93
C GLY A 137 20.81 -0.69 -23.69
N SER A 138 20.87 -0.12 -22.49
CA SER A 138 21.22 -0.87 -21.26
C SER A 138 20.03 -1.53 -20.58
N ILE A 139 18.81 -1.35 -21.10
CA ILE A 139 17.58 -1.83 -20.47
C ILE A 139 16.88 -2.85 -21.37
N LYS A 140 17.48 -4.04 -21.51
CA LYS A 140 16.77 -5.21 -22.03
C LYS A 140 16.21 -6.00 -20.85
N ALA A 141 14.92 -6.29 -20.89
CA ALA A 141 14.28 -7.13 -19.89
C ALA A 141 14.65 -8.59 -20.15
N THR A 142 15.32 -9.25 -19.20
CA THR A 142 15.50 -10.69 -19.24
C THR A 142 14.20 -11.35 -18.79
N SER A 143 13.47 -12.00 -19.70
CA SER A 143 12.34 -12.85 -19.32
C SER A 143 12.87 -14.24 -18.98
N ALA A 144 12.74 -14.64 -17.72
CA ALA A 144 12.96 -16.02 -17.32
C ALA A 144 11.60 -16.67 -17.05
N GLU A 145 11.29 -17.76 -17.75
CA GLU A 145 10.13 -18.58 -17.43
C GLU A 145 10.46 -19.45 -16.22
N SER A 146 9.60 -19.43 -15.20
CA SER A 146 9.73 -20.28 -14.02
C SER A 146 8.56 -21.26 -13.94
N GLY A 147 8.80 -22.47 -13.44
CA GLY A 147 7.76 -23.49 -13.20
C GLY A 147 6.83 -23.19 -12.02
N LEU A 148 7.04 -22.07 -11.30
CA LEU A 148 6.29 -21.76 -10.08
C LEU A 148 4.79 -21.51 -10.36
N PRO A 149 3.90 -21.89 -9.43
CA PRO A 149 2.51 -21.46 -9.44
C PRO A 149 2.38 -19.93 -9.48
N GLY A 150 1.38 -19.42 -10.20
CA GLY A 150 1.26 -17.99 -10.50
C GLY A 150 1.18 -17.07 -9.28
N ARG A 151 0.52 -17.50 -8.19
CA ARG A 151 0.48 -16.75 -6.92
C ARG A 151 1.88 -16.51 -6.31
N PHE A 152 2.80 -17.47 -6.44
CA PHE A 152 4.17 -17.34 -5.95
C PHE A 152 5.01 -16.47 -6.89
N LYS A 153 4.79 -16.56 -8.21
CA LYS A 153 5.39 -15.63 -9.19
C LYS A 153 5.01 -14.18 -8.89
N ALA A 154 3.75 -13.92 -8.55
CA ALA A 154 3.28 -12.60 -8.17
C ALA A 154 3.96 -12.07 -6.89
N TRP A 155 4.17 -12.94 -5.89
CA TRP A 155 4.91 -12.61 -4.66
C TRP A 155 6.39 -12.30 -4.93
N VAL A 156 7.06 -13.16 -5.70
CA VAL A 156 8.47 -12.97 -6.11
C VAL A 156 8.62 -11.69 -6.92
N TYR A 157 7.62 -11.36 -7.74
CA TYR A 157 7.61 -10.07 -8.44
C TYR A 157 7.64 -8.91 -7.44
N GLN A 158 6.70 -8.86 -6.50
CA GLN A 158 6.56 -7.72 -5.58
C GLN A 158 7.81 -7.51 -4.72
N HIS A 159 8.37 -8.59 -4.18
CA HIS A 159 9.43 -8.50 -3.15
C HIS A 159 10.84 -8.75 -3.69
N GLY A 160 10.97 -9.36 -4.87
CA GLY A 160 12.27 -9.69 -5.48
C GLY A 160 12.53 -8.93 -6.77
N ILE A 161 11.65 -9.08 -7.75
CA ILE A 161 11.88 -8.54 -9.11
C ILE A 161 11.68 -7.02 -9.14
N LEU A 162 10.64 -6.49 -8.51
CA LEU A 162 10.34 -5.05 -8.53
C LEU A 162 11.51 -4.22 -7.96
N PRO A 163 12.07 -4.51 -6.76
CA PRO A 163 13.25 -3.81 -6.28
C PRO A 163 14.46 -3.93 -7.23
N ARG A 164 14.67 -5.11 -7.85
CA ARG A 164 15.76 -5.34 -8.81
C ARG A 164 15.59 -4.55 -10.10
N ILE A 165 14.37 -4.35 -10.59
CA ILE A 165 14.06 -3.53 -11.77
C ILE A 165 14.20 -2.04 -11.45
N LEU A 166 13.79 -1.61 -10.25
CA LEU A 166 13.85 -0.21 -9.85
C LEU A 166 15.29 0.33 -9.81
N TRP A 167 16.27 -0.51 -9.45
CA TRP A 167 17.67 -0.09 -9.36
C TRP A 167 18.27 0.39 -10.70
N PRO A 168 18.23 -0.39 -11.81
CA PRO A 168 18.58 0.12 -13.13
C PRO A 168 17.77 1.35 -13.54
N LEU A 169 16.47 1.39 -13.25
CA LEU A 169 15.63 2.53 -13.60
C LEU A 169 16.04 3.82 -12.87
N LEU A 170 16.66 3.72 -11.70
CA LEU A 170 17.22 4.87 -10.96
C LEU A 170 18.57 5.32 -11.52
N ILE A 171 19.44 4.37 -11.82
CA ILE A 171 20.81 4.65 -12.28
C ILE A 171 20.86 5.27 -13.69
N TYR A 172 20.02 4.77 -14.60
CA TYR A 172 20.02 5.20 -15.99
C TYR A 172 19.05 6.36 -16.21
N GLU A 173 19.30 7.23 -17.18
CA GLU A 173 18.35 8.28 -17.55
C GLU A 173 17.19 7.68 -18.37
N VAL A 174 16.14 7.21 -17.68
CA VAL A 174 15.00 6.52 -18.31
C VAL A 174 13.81 7.46 -18.50
N PRO A 175 13.28 7.62 -19.73
CA PRO A 175 12.06 8.39 -19.94
C PRO A 175 10.82 7.63 -19.43
N MET A 176 9.81 8.37 -18.98
CA MET A 176 8.56 7.80 -18.44
C MET A 176 7.86 6.81 -19.39
N THR A 177 7.94 7.02 -20.70
CA THR A 177 7.34 6.13 -21.71
C THR A 177 7.89 4.71 -21.67
N VAL A 178 9.19 4.55 -21.37
CA VAL A 178 9.81 3.23 -21.21
C VAL A 178 9.30 2.56 -19.94
N VAL A 179 9.16 3.31 -18.85
CA VAL A 179 8.63 2.81 -17.57
C VAL A 179 7.17 2.36 -17.72
N GLU A 180 6.35 3.11 -18.46
CA GLU A 180 4.97 2.72 -18.78
C GLU A 180 4.92 1.43 -19.61
N GLY A 181 5.84 1.25 -20.57
CA GLY A 181 5.98 -0.01 -21.32
C GLY A 181 6.45 -1.19 -20.45
N PHE A 182 7.22 -0.95 -19.39
CA PHE A 182 7.52 -1.97 -18.37
C PHE A 182 6.28 -2.33 -17.57
N GLU A 183 5.54 -1.32 -17.09
CA GLU A 183 4.32 -1.55 -16.32
C GLU A 183 3.30 -2.37 -17.11
N GLN A 184 3.05 -2.05 -18.38
CA GLN A 184 2.12 -2.81 -19.23
C GLN A 184 2.49 -4.31 -19.31
N ARG A 185 3.77 -4.62 -19.53
CA ARG A 185 4.26 -6.01 -19.57
C ARG A 185 4.07 -6.70 -18.23
N VAL A 186 4.46 -6.05 -17.13
CA VAL A 186 4.30 -6.56 -15.77
C VAL A 186 2.82 -6.80 -15.44
N SER A 187 1.94 -5.85 -15.73
CA SER A 187 0.49 -6.00 -15.51
C SER A 187 -0.09 -7.16 -16.31
N SER A 188 0.38 -7.38 -17.54
CA SER A 188 0.00 -8.55 -18.36
C SER A 188 0.41 -9.86 -17.68
N TYR A 189 1.64 -9.95 -17.18
CA TYR A 189 2.12 -11.11 -16.43
C TYR A 189 1.34 -11.34 -15.14
N LEU A 190 1.08 -10.30 -14.34
CA LEU A 190 0.32 -10.40 -13.10
C LEU A 190 -1.11 -10.90 -13.35
N ARG A 191 -1.80 -10.37 -14.38
CA ARG A 191 -3.13 -10.87 -14.77
C ARG A 191 -3.08 -12.34 -15.15
N ARG A 192 -2.10 -12.74 -15.97
CA ARG A 192 -1.94 -14.13 -16.40
C ARG A 192 -1.64 -15.07 -15.24
N TRP A 193 -0.73 -14.70 -14.33
CA TRP A 193 -0.34 -15.52 -13.19
C TRP A 193 -1.46 -15.71 -12.18
N LEU A 194 -2.30 -14.69 -11.98
CA LEU A 194 -3.42 -14.74 -11.03
C LEU A 194 -4.74 -15.18 -11.67
N GLY A 195 -4.75 -15.47 -12.98
CA GLY A 195 -5.95 -15.89 -13.71
C GLY A 195 -7.01 -14.79 -13.87
N LEU A 196 -6.58 -13.52 -13.87
CA LEU A 196 -7.46 -12.35 -13.90
C LEU A 196 -7.94 -12.04 -15.34
N PRO A 197 -9.10 -11.40 -15.50
CA PRO A 197 -9.56 -10.92 -16.80
C PRO A 197 -8.53 -9.99 -17.46
N ARG A 198 -8.38 -10.12 -18.78
CA ARG A 198 -7.60 -9.17 -19.58
C ARG A 198 -8.17 -7.75 -19.52
N SER A 199 -9.50 -7.63 -19.31
CA SER A 199 -10.22 -6.37 -19.17
C SER A 199 -9.99 -5.66 -17.84
N LEU A 200 -9.36 -6.29 -16.84
CA LEU A 200 -9.09 -5.64 -15.55
C LEU A 200 -8.11 -4.48 -15.73
N SER A 201 -8.51 -3.26 -15.36
CA SER A 201 -7.65 -2.07 -15.45
C SER A 201 -6.43 -2.14 -14.52
N ASN A 202 -5.37 -1.40 -14.87
CA ASN A 202 -4.23 -1.20 -13.96
C ASN A 202 -4.65 -0.48 -12.66
N ILE A 203 -5.72 0.32 -12.70
CA ILE A 203 -6.28 0.98 -11.52
C ILE A 203 -6.80 -0.08 -10.53
N GLY A 204 -7.55 -1.08 -11.01
CA GLY A 204 -8.00 -2.20 -10.17
C GLY A 204 -6.86 -3.03 -9.57
N LEU A 205 -5.71 -3.10 -10.26
CA LEU A 205 -4.53 -3.85 -9.81
C LEU A 205 -3.69 -3.11 -8.74
N TYR A 206 -3.49 -1.81 -8.92
CA TYR A 206 -2.51 -1.02 -8.14
C TYR A 206 -3.16 0.07 -7.25
N GLY A 207 -4.45 0.34 -7.42
CA GLY A 207 -5.16 1.39 -6.70
C GLY A 207 -5.25 1.10 -5.21
N LYS A 208 -4.87 2.10 -4.41
CA LYS A 208 -4.90 2.07 -2.94
C LYS A 208 -6.16 2.67 -2.37
N THR A 209 -6.92 3.41 -3.16
CA THR A 209 -8.22 3.99 -2.80
C THR A 209 -9.40 3.09 -3.18
N ASN A 210 -9.14 2.02 -3.93
CA ASN A 210 -10.15 1.06 -4.36
C ASN A 210 -10.86 0.40 -3.18
N LYS A 211 -12.14 0.03 -3.39
CA LYS A 211 -12.91 -0.79 -2.43
C LYS A 211 -12.26 -2.16 -2.21
N LEU A 212 -11.74 -2.79 -3.27
CA LEU A 212 -10.84 -3.94 -3.15
C LEU A 212 -9.39 -3.51 -3.36
N ARG A 213 -8.57 -3.65 -2.32
CA ARG A 213 -7.13 -3.33 -2.39
C ARG A 213 -6.33 -4.60 -2.57
N LEU A 214 -5.54 -4.65 -3.63
CA LEU A 214 -4.58 -5.72 -3.87
C LEU A 214 -3.16 -5.29 -3.42
N PRO A 215 -2.31 -6.21 -2.96
CA PRO A 215 -1.02 -5.88 -2.39
C PRO A 215 0.08 -5.74 -3.46
N PHE A 216 -0.23 -5.06 -4.56
CA PHE A 216 0.70 -4.84 -5.69
C PHE A 216 1.12 -3.38 -5.80
N SER A 217 2.41 -3.17 -6.00
CA SER A 217 2.96 -1.86 -6.34
C SER A 217 3.07 -1.69 -7.87
N SER A 218 2.71 -0.49 -8.34
CA SER A 218 2.90 -0.05 -9.71
C SER A 218 4.36 0.34 -9.94
N VAL A 219 4.95 -0.14 -11.05
CA VAL A 219 6.32 0.22 -11.43
C VAL A 219 6.43 1.73 -11.68
N ARG A 220 5.41 2.33 -12.32
CA ARG A 220 5.34 3.77 -12.57
C ARG A 220 5.35 4.58 -11.27
N GLU A 221 4.51 4.19 -10.30
CA GLU A 221 4.45 4.88 -9.00
C GLU A 221 5.76 4.80 -8.24
N GLU A 222 6.35 3.61 -8.12
CA GLU A 222 7.61 3.44 -7.40
C GLU A 222 8.75 4.18 -8.11
N PHE A 223 8.76 4.22 -9.45
CA PHE A 223 9.71 5.05 -10.21
C PHE A 223 9.54 6.54 -9.93
N ILE A 224 8.32 7.07 -9.97
CA ILE A 224 8.01 8.48 -9.68
C ILE A 224 8.49 8.86 -8.28
N VAL A 225 8.14 8.05 -7.27
CA VAL A 225 8.51 8.29 -5.88
C VAL A 225 10.03 8.21 -5.70
N ALA A 226 10.68 7.23 -6.33
CA ALA A 226 12.13 7.08 -6.23
C ALA A 226 12.89 8.25 -6.87
N ARG A 227 12.39 8.80 -8.00
CA ARG A 227 12.95 10.00 -8.64
C ARG A 227 12.68 11.28 -7.86
N ALA A 228 11.50 11.41 -7.25
CA ALA A 228 11.22 12.51 -6.33
C ALA A 228 12.13 12.45 -5.10
N ARG A 229 12.35 11.26 -4.54
CA ARG A 229 13.28 11.04 -3.43
C ARG A 229 14.72 11.39 -3.82
N GLU A 230 15.18 10.98 -4.99
CA GLU A 230 16.51 11.33 -5.53
C GLU A 230 16.68 12.86 -5.61
N HIS A 231 15.68 13.57 -6.13
CA HIS A 231 15.70 15.03 -6.19
C HIS A 231 15.79 15.68 -4.80
N LEU A 232 14.96 15.23 -3.86
CA LEU A 232 14.97 15.69 -2.46
C LEU A 232 16.29 15.39 -1.74
N GLN A 233 16.94 14.28 -2.09
CA GLN A 233 18.21 13.89 -1.50
C GLN A 233 19.36 14.80 -1.96
N TYR A 234 19.35 15.23 -3.22
CA TYR A 234 20.32 16.22 -3.71
C TYR A 234 20.06 17.60 -3.11
N SER A 235 18.83 18.12 -3.21
CA SER A 235 18.51 19.47 -2.72
C SER A 235 18.61 19.59 -1.20
N GLY A 236 18.22 18.55 -0.46
CA GLY A 236 18.28 18.49 1.00
C GLY A 236 19.57 17.86 1.56
N SER A 237 20.62 17.70 0.75
CA SER A 237 21.89 17.15 1.23
C SER A 237 22.53 18.06 2.27
N ARG A 238 23.14 17.46 3.31
CA ARG A 238 23.96 18.19 4.30
C ARG A 238 25.27 18.69 3.71
N ASP A 239 25.77 18.04 2.67
CA ASP A 239 26.97 18.47 1.97
C ASP A 239 26.64 19.63 1.03
N ALA A 240 27.17 20.82 1.35
CA ALA A 240 27.01 22.04 0.56
C ALA A 240 27.51 21.88 -0.88
N LYS A 241 28.52 21.02 -1.12
CA LYS A 241 29.01 20.74 -2.46
C LYS A 241 27.98 19.97 -3.30
N VAL A 242 27.12 19.19 -2.66
CA VAL A 242 26.06 18.40 -3.31
C VAL A 242 24.78 19.24 -3.49
N SER A 243 24.31 19.89 -2.43
CA SER A 243 23.09 20.72 -2.50
C SER A 243 23.30 21.94 -3.39
N GLY A 244 24.48 22.56 -3.36
CA GLY A 244 24.85 23.67 -4.22
C GLY A 244 25.20 23.28 -5.66
N ALA A 245 25.39 21.99 -5.99
CA ALA A 245 25.83 21.58 -7.33
C ALA A 245 24.79 21.78 -8.45
N GLY A 246 23.51 22.03 -8.10
CA GLY A 246 22.43 22.18 -9.06
C GLY A 246 22.18 20.90 -9.88
N ILE A 247 22.26 19.73 -9.24
CA ILE A 247 22.08 18.43 -9.90
C ILE A 247 20.61 18.29 -10.35
N VAL A 248 20.42 18.12 -11.65
CA VAL A 248 19.09 17.94 -12.25
C VAL A 248 18.80 16.46 -12.43
N VAL A 249 17.72 15.98 -11.79
CA VAL A 249 17.22 14.61 -11.98
C VAL A 249 16.46 14.52 -13.30
N ARG A 250 17.07 13.88 -14.30
CA ARG A 250 16.51 13.78 -15.65
C ARG A 250 15.54 12.61 -15.77
N THR A 251 14.30 12.93 -16.12
CA THR A 251 13.16 11.98 -16.18
C THR A 251 12.42 12.01 -17.53
N GLY A 252 13.01 12.69 -18.52
CA GLY A 252 12.45 12.90 -19.86
C GLY A 252 11.60 14.16 -19.98
N ARG A 253 10.82 14.27 -21.06
CA ARG A 253 9.94 15.42 -21.33
C ARG A 253 8.54 15.29 -20.72
N LYS A 254 8.01 14.06 -20.64
CA LYS A 254 6.63 13.78 -20.23
C LYS A 254 6.37 14.06 -18.74
N TRP A 255 7.37 13.90 -17.89
CA TRP A 255 7.26 14.11 -16.45
C TRP A 255 8.59 14.59 -15.89
N ARG A 256 8.55 15.50 -14.92
CA ARG A 256 9.72 16.08 -14.27
C ARG A 256 9.60 15.93 -12.75
N ALA A 257 10.65 15.37 -12.14
CA ALA A 257 10.69 15.15 -10.70
C ALA A 257 10.68 16.46 -9.89
N ALA A 258 11.37 17.51 -10.37
CA ALA A 258 11.41 18.80 -9.71
C ALA A 258 10.02 19.44 -9.60
N ASP A 259 9.29 19.50 -10.72
CA ASP A 259 7.95 20.07 -10.79
C ASP A 259 6.97 19.31 -9.88
N ALA A 260 7.04 17.97 -9.88
CA ALA A 260 6.20 17.13 -9.03
C ALA A 260 6.48 17.34 -7.53
N VAL A 261 7.76 17.49 -7.14
CA VAL A 261 8.15 17.81 -5.77
C VAL A 261 7.66 19.20 -5.39
N GLN A 262 7.84 20.20 -6.25
CA GLN A 262 7.38 21.57 -5.99
C GLN A 262 5.86 21.63 -5.82
N GLN A 263 5.10 20.94 -6.69
CA GLN A 263 3.64 20.82 -6.55
C GLN A 263 3.26 20.17 -5.21
N ALA A 264 3.92 19.09 -4.83
CA ALA A 264 3.69 18.41 -3.56
C ALA A 264 3.98 19.31 -2.35
N GLU A 265 5.08 20.07 -2.36
CA GLU A 265 5.40 21.04 -1.30
C GLU A 265 4.34 22.15 -1.21
N THR A 266 3.89 22.70 -2.34
CA THR A 266 2.84 23.72 -2.37
C THR A 266 1.52 23.17 -1.81
N ARG A 267 1.15 21.93 -2.16
CA ARG A 267 -0.04 21.26 -1.59
C ARG A 267 0.07 21.08 -0.09
N LEU A 268 1.24 20.70 0.41
CA LEU A 268 1.48 20.53 1.85
C LEU A 268 1.40 21.86 2.60
N LYS A 269 1.99 22.93 2.05
CA LYS A 269 1.84 24.29 2.59
C LYS A 269 0.39 24.74 2.61
N HIS A 270 -0.35 24.50 1.52
CA HIS A 270 -1.77 24.81 1.45
C HIS A 270 -2.59 24.02 2.49
N LYS A 271 -2.33 22.72 2.66
CA LYS A 271 -2.94 21.90 3.72
C LYS A 271 -2.60 22.42 5.12
N ALA A 272 -1.40 22.95 5.33
CA ALA A 272 -1.00 23.54 6.60
C ALA A 272 -1.78 24.84 6.90
N ILE A 273 -1.97 25.70 5.90
CA ILE A 273 -2.78 26.92 6.00
C ILE A 273 -4.24 26.60 6.32
N LEU A 274 -4.84 25.64 5.60
CA LEU A 274 -6.22 25.21 5.84
C LEU A 274 -6.41 24.55 7.21
N GLY A 275 -5.33 24.03 7.80
CA GLY A 275 -5.36 23.32 9.07
C GLY A 275 -6.18 22.02 9.04
N THR A 276 -6.46 21.47 10.22
CA THR A 276 -7.32 20.30 10.34
C THR A 276 -8.78 20.71 10.17
N VAL A 277 -9.37 20.41 9.00
CA VAL A 277 -10.82 20.55 8.79
C VAL A 277 -11.56 19.57 9.70
N ALA A 278 -12.59 20.07 10.41
CA ALA A 278 -13.46 19.24 11.22
C ALA A 278 -14.22 18.23 10.33
N GLN A 279 -14.03 16.93 10.55
CA GLN A 279 -14.82 15.90 9.88
C GLN A 279 -15.91 15.38 10.82
N GLY A 280 -17.17 15.59 10.44
CA GLY A 280 -18.34 15.17 11.22
C GLY A 280 -18.43 15.87 12.58
N ARG A 281 -18.70 15.11 13.66
CA ARG A 281 -18.80 15.63 15.04
C ARG A 281 -17.43 15.81 15.73
N ALA A 282 -16.33 15.68 15.00
CA ALA A 282 -14.99 15.86 15.55
C ALA A 282 -14.76 17.35 15.82
N ARG A 283 -14.61 17.74 17.10
CA ARG A 283 -14.31 19.12 17.49
C ARG A 283 -12.96 19.57 16.90
N LEU A 284 -12.82 20.88 16.70
CA LEU A 284 -11.56 21.52 16.33
C LEU A 284 -10.43 21.05 17.27
N GLY A 285 -9.29 20.63 16.71
CA GLY A 285 -8.12 20.15 17.48
C GLY A 285 -8.12 18.66 17.87
N SER A 286 -9.13 17.86 17.47
CA SER A 286 -9.20 16.44 17.81
C SER A 286 -8.27 15.51 17.00
N ARG A 287 -7.70 15.99 15.88
CA ARG A 287 -6.69 15.28 15.10
C ARG A 287 -5.40 16.09 15.07
N ALA A 288 -4.29 15.44 15.40
CA ALA A 288 -2.97 15.99 15.15
C ALA A 288 -2.79 16.16 13.64
N ALA A 289 -2.69 17.40 13.16
CA ALA A 289 -2.23 17.66 11.81
C ALA A 289 -0.76 17.21 11.71
N ALA A 290 -0.41 16.50 10.64
CA ALA A 290 1.00 16.42 10.25
C ALA A 290 1.44 17.84 9.86
N ARG A 291 2.17 18.50 10.75
CA ARG A 291 2.61 19.88 10.55
C ARG A 291 3.84 19.86 9.66
N TYR A 292 3.64 20.00 8.36
CA TYR A 292 4.72 20.19 7.39
C TYR A 292 5.66 21.34 7.81
N ASP A 293 5.10 22.40 8.39
CA ASP A 293 5.86 23.59 8.82
C ASP A 293 6.80 23.33 10.00
N SER A 294 6.52 22.34 10.85
CA SER A 294 7.43 21.94 11.93
C SER A 294 8.31 20.76 11.58
N ALA A 295 8.06 20.09 10.44
CA ALA A 295 8.82 18.95 10.01
C ALA A 295 10.17 19.39 9.40
N SER A 296 11.25 18.74 9.81
CA SER A 296 12.59 19.03 9.30
C SER A 296 13.30 17.78 8.76
N GLY A 297 14.27 17.99 7.88
CA GLY A 297 15.13 16.94 7.32
C GLY A 297 14.36 15.76 6.72
N ARG A 298 14.60 14.56 7.24
CA ARG A 298 14.03 13.30 6.72
C ARG A 298 12.51 13.23 6.87
N GLU A 299 11.94 13.82 7.92
CA GLU A 299 10.48 13.80 8.12
C GLU A 299 9.79 14.62 7.05
N ARG A 300 10.31 15.82 6.75
CA ARG A 300 9.82 16.67 5.67
C ARG A 300 9.91 15.95 4.32
N GLN A 301 11.04 15.29 4.04
CA GLN A 301 11.20 14.50 2.81
C GLN A 301 10.19 13.35 2.72
N ARG A 302 9.84 12.70 3.83
CA ARG A 302 8.81 11.65 3.87
C ARG A 302 7.43 12.22 3.52
N LEU A 303 7.05 13.36 4.10
CA LEU A 303 5.76 14.01 3.83
C LEU A 303 5.62 14.38 2.34
N VAL A 304 6.68 14.93 1.73
CA VAL A 304 6.65 15.24 0.28
C VAL A 304 6.54 13.96 -0.55
N GLN A 305 7.26 12.89 -0.21
CA GLN A 305 7.14 11.60 -0.92
C GLN A 305 5.73 10.99 -0.81
N GLU A 306 5.10 11.08 0.37
CA GLU A 306 3.72 10.64 0.59
C GLU A 306 2.73 11.49 -0.23
N GLU A 307 2.94 12.80 -0.32
CA GLU A 307 2.10 13.68 -1.13
C GLU A 307 2.28 13.47 -2.65
N VAL A 308 3.50 13.18 -3.10
CA VAL A 308 3.76 12.77 -4.49
C VAL A 308 3.01 11.46 -4.80
N ARG A 309 3.05 10.50 -3.88
CA ARG A 309 2.30 9.25 -4.00
C ARG A 309 0.79 9.48 -4.01
N ALA A 310 0.29 10.39 -3.17
CA ALA A 310 -1.12 10.78 -3.15
C ALA A 310 -1.56 11.43 -4.48
N SER A 311 -0.72 12.29 -5.07
CA SER A 311 -0.98 12.89 -6.39
C SER A 311 -1.09 11.84 -7.50
N VAL A 312 -0.25 10.79 -7.48
CA VAL A 312 -0.33 9.67 -8.44
C VAL A 312 -1.62 8.86 -8.22
N GLU A 313 -2.04 8.67 -6.98
CA GLU A 313 -3.28 7.98 -6.66
C GLU A 313 -4.52 8.80 -7.06
N GLU A 314 -4.47 10.12 -6.90
CA GLU A 314 -5.51 11.05 -7.35
C GLU A 314 -5.68 11.04 -8.88
N GLU A 315 -4.58 10.93 -9.64
CA GLU A 315 -4.64 10.72 -11.08
C GLU A 315 -5.38 9.40 -11.44
N ARG A 316 -5.21 8.34 -10.63
CA ARG A 316 -5.92 7.08 -10.83
C ARG A 316 -7.39 7.18 -10.48
N THR A 317 -7.75 7.83 -9.37
CA THR A 317 -9.15 8.00 -8.98
C THR A 317 -9.89 8.85 -9.99
N SER A 318 -9.29 9.95 -10.46
CA SER A 318 -9.84 10.78 -11.54
C SER A 318 -10.14 9.96 -12.80
N ARG A 319 -9.21 9.09 -13.22
CA ARG A 319 -9.43 8.17 -14.35
C ARG A 319 -10.49 7.12 -14.07
N ALA A 320 -10.58 6.62 -12.83
CA ALA A 320 -11.57 5.62 -12.44
C ALA A 320 -13.00 6.17 -12.57
N VAL A 321 -13.23 7.43 -12.16
CA VAL A 321 -14.54 8.10 -12.28
C VAL A 321 -15.00 8.15 -13.73
N ALA A 322 -14.09 8.36 -14.69
CA ALA A 322 -14.42 8.37 -16.11
C ALA A 322 -14.75 6.98 -16.68
N MET A 323 -14.50 5.88 -15.96
CA MET A 323 -14.74 4.52 -16.42
C MET A 323 -16.10 4.00 -15.96
N ARG A 324 -17.13 4.05 -16.81
CA ARG A 324 -18.50 3.62 -16.47
C ARG A 324 -18.58 2.20 -15.88
N GLN A 325 -17.97 1.21 -16.52
CA GLN A 325 -18.04 -0.19 -16.05
C GLN A 325 -16.94 -0.53 -15.03
N GLN A 326 -15.69 -0.17 -15.32
CA GLN A 326 -14.54 -0.54 -14.47
C GLN A 326 -14.37 0.35 -13.24
N GLY A 327 -15.02 1.51 -13.22
CA GLY A 327 -15.07 2.46 -12.11
C GLY A 327 -16.35 2.40 -11.30
N ALA A 328 -17.28 1.48 -11.60
CA ALA A 328 -18.57 1.37 -10.91
C ALA A 328 -18.44 1.18 -9.38
N TRP A 329 -17.33 0.58 -8.93
CA TRP A 329 -16.98 0.44 -7.51
C TRP A 329 -16.80 1.77 -6.77
N MET A 330 -16.62 2.89 -7.47
CA MET A 330 -16.60 4.23 -6.86
C MET A 330 -17.94 4.57 -6.19
N ASN A 331 -19.06 4.00 -6.68
CA ASN A 331 -20.41 4.26 -6.19
C ASN A 331 -20.80 3.31 -5.04
N TRP A 332 -19.91 2.41 -4.60
CA TRP A 332 -20.21 1.46 -3.53
C TRP A 332 -20.08 2.11 -2.14
N GLU A 333 -20.76 3.23 -1.89
CA GLU A 333 -20.60 4.04 -0.69
C GLU A 333 -20.85 3.26 0.60
N GLN A 334 -21.92 2.46 0.62
CA GLN A 334 -22.29 1.63 1.77
C GLN A 334 -21.35 0.43 2.00
N ALA A 335 -20.57 0.03 0.98
CA ALA A 335 -19.64 -1.09 1.08
C ALA A 335 -18.34 -0.66 1.78
N MET A 336 -17.98 -1.41 2.82
CA MET A 336 -16.71 -1.25 3.52
C MET A 336 -15.54 -1.71 2.64
N GLU A 337 -14.40 -1.06 2.82
CA GLU A 337 -13.15 -1.44 2.14
C GLU A 337 -12.70 -2.84 2.53
N ARG A 338 -12.23 -3.59 1.52
CA ARG A 338 -11.66 -4.93 1.67
C ARG A 338 -10.22 -4.91 1.15
N SER A 339 -9.27 -5.23 2.04
CA SER A 339 -7.86 -5.40 1.66
C SER A 339 -7.50 -6.87 1.57
N VAL A 340 -6.82 -7.24 0.49
CA VAL A 340 -6.26 -8.57 0.30
C VAL A 340 -4.78 -8.51 0.70
N THR A 341 -4.37 -9.37 1.63
CA THR A 341 -2.97 -9.45 2.07
C THR A 341 -2.20 -10.52 1.32
N TRP A 342 -0.88 -10.53 1.45
CA TRP A 342 -0.06 -11.62 0.90
C TRP A 342 -0.36 -12.97 1.54
N LYS A 343 -0.71 -12.99 2.83
CA LYS A 343 -1.15 -14.20 3.54
C LYS A 343 -2.40 -14.79 2.88
N ASP A 344 -3.34 -13.92 2.53
CA ASP A 344 -4.57 -14.32 1.83
C ASP A 344 -4.25 -14.95 0.46
N ILE A 345 -3.45 -14.26 -0.36
CA ILE A 345 -3.07 -14.75 -1.71
C ILE A 345 -2.37 -16.11 -1.64
N TRP A 346 -1.54 -16.33 -0.61
CA TRP A 346 -0.85 -17.60 -0.42
C TRP A 346 -1.81 -18.74 -0.04
N GLN A 347 -2.73 -18.48 0.88
CA GLN A 347 -3.66 -19.48 1.40
C GLN A 347 -4.80 -19.79 0.43
N TRP A 348 -5.19 -18.82 -0.39
CA TRP A 348 -6.36 -18.95 -1.25
C TRP A 348 -6.10 -19.82 -2.48
N ASN A 349 -7.11 -20.62 -2.85
CA ASN A 349 -7.16 -21.30 -4.14
C ASN A 349 -7.18 -20.25 -5.27
N PRO A 350 -6.44 -20.43 -6.39
CA PRO A 350 -6.52 -19.57 -7.57
C PRO A 350 -7.94 -19.20 -8.02
N GLN A 351 -8.91 -20.12 -7.94
CA GLN A 351 -10.31 -19.86 -8.28
C GLN A 351 -10.97 -18.83 -7.35
N ARG A 352 -10.57 -18.79 -6.07
CA ARG A 352 -11.03 -17.78 -5.10
C ARG A 352 -10.55 -16.39 -5.50
N ILE A 353 -9.25 -16.28 -5.79
CA ILE A 353 -8.61 -15.02 -6.19
C ILE A 353 -9.26 -14.50 -7.47
N LYS A 354 -9.44 -15.38 -8.46
CA LYS A 354 -10.12 -15.07 -9.72
C LYS A 354 -11.55 -14.59 -9.47
N PHE A 355 -12.34 -15.31 -8.68
CA PHE A 355 -13.72 -14.94 -8.35
C PHE A 355 -13.81 -13.55 -7.72
N LEU A 356 -13.01 -13.29 -6.67
CA LEU A 356 -13.08 -12.02 -5.93
C LEU A 356 -12.75 -10.82 -6.82
N ILE A 357 -11.78 -10.96 -7.72
CA ILE A 357 -11.35 -9.87 -8.61
C ILE A 357 -12.27 -9.74 -9.83
N GLN A 358 -12.85 -10.84 -10.34
CA GLN A 358 -13.87 -10.82 -11.40
C GLN A 358 -15.21 -10.26 -10.94
N GLY A 359 -15.52 -10.44 -9.65
CA GLY A 359 -16.72 -9.96 -8.99
C GLY A 359 -16.84 -8.44 -8.92
N ILE A 360 -15.83 -7.68 -9.36
CA ILE A 360 -15.89 -6.21 -9.36
C ILE A 360 -16.54 -5.63 -10.63
N GLY A 361 -16.82 -6.45 -11.66
CA GLY A 361 -17.48 -5.90 -12.85
C GLY A 361 -18.16 -6.85 -13.83
N THR A 362 -18.12 -8.17 -13.65
CA THR A 362 -18.68 -9.10 -14.66
C THR A 362 -19.66 -10.14 -14.11
N LEU A 363 -19.83 -10.20 -12.78
CA LEU A 363 -20.61 -11.27 -12.14
C LEU A 363 -21.99 -10.82 -11.64
N GLU A 364 -22.37 -9.55 -11.83
CA GLU A 364 -23.61 -9.01 -11.29
C GLU A 364 -24.84 -9.82 -11.72
N HIS A 365 -24.98 -10.09 -13.02
CA HIS A 365 -26.11 -10.87 -13.54
C HIS A 365 -26.22 -12.23 -12.84
N ILE A 366 -25.13 -13.00 -12.82
CA ILE A 366 -25.09 -14.34 -12.22
C ILE A 366 -25.42 -14.28 -10.73
N LEU A 367 -24.85 -13.30 -10.02
CA LEU A 367 -24.90 -13.27 -8.56
C LEU A 367 -26.10 -12.52 -7.99
N SER A 368 -26.82 -11.71 -8.76
CA SER A 368 -27.84 -10.83 -8.19
C SER A 368 -29.02 -10.47 -9.09
N SER A 369 -28.97 -10.74 -10.40
CA SER A 369 -29.99 -10.28 -11.35
C SER A 369 -30.51 -11.37 -12.30
N CYS A 370 -30.14 -12.64 -12.09
CA CYS A 370 -30.60 -13.74 -12.92
C CYS A 370 -31.96 -14.24 -12.43
N SER A 371 -32.99 -14.12 -13.28
CA SER A 371 -34.36 -14.56 -12.98
C SER A 371 -34.44 -16.08 -12.74
N LYS A 372 -33.72 -16.89 -13.53
CA LYS A 372 -33.62 -18.34 -13.33
C LYS A 372 -33.03 -18.69 -11.97
N ALA A 373 -31.90 -18.07 -11.60
CA ALA A 373 -31.27 -18.31 -10.30
C ALA A 373 -32.15 -17.88 -9.12
N LEU A 374 -32.95 -16.82 -9.30
CA LEU A 374 -33.96 -16.40 -8.33
C LEU A 374 -35.09 -17.42 -8.19
N GLY A 375 -35.66 -17.87 -9.31
CA GLY A 375 -36.75 -18.87 -9.34
C GLY A 375 -36.35 -20.24 -8.79
N GLU A 376 -35.11 -20.67 -9.03
CA GLU A 376 -34.55 -21.91 -8.50
C GLU A 376 -34.14 -21.80 -7.01
N GLY A 377 -34.25 -20.63 -6.38
CA GLY A 377 -33.91 -20.47 -4.96
C GLY A 377 -32.40 -20.41 -4.66
N ARG A 378 -31.53 -20.22 -5.65
CA ARG A 378 -30.07 -20.13 -5.47
C ARG A 378 -29.67 -18.97 -4.56
N TYR A 379 -30.29 -17.81 -4.75
CA TYR A 379 -30.04 -16.63 -3.93
C TYR A 379 -30.56 -16.78 -2.50
N ARG A 380 -31.64 -17.54 -2.31
CA ARG A 380 -32.14 -17.91 -0.99
C ARG A 380 -31.12 -18.78 -0.26
N TRP A 381 -30.61 -19.83 -0.91
CA TRP A 381 -29.59 -20.68 -0.31
C TRP A 381 -28.35 -19.88 0.12
N ARG A 382 -27.89 -18.93 -0.71
CA ARG A 382 -26.80 -18.01 -0.31
C ARG A 382 -27.19 -17.16 0.90
N ASN A 383 -28.38 -16.58 0.90
CA ASN A 383 -28.88 -15.79 2.03
C ASN A 383 -28.83 -16.63 3.32
N ASP A 384 -29.33 -17.86 3.28
CA ASP A 384 -29.33 -18.78 4.43
C ASP A 384 -27.91 -19.08 4.94
N GLN A 385 -26.90 -19.21 4.07
CA GLN A 385 -25.51 -19.39 4.50
C GLN A 385 -24.99 -18.17 5.29
N VAL A 386 -25.30 -16.97 4.83
CA VAL A 386 -24.90 -15.72 5.50
C VAL A 386 -25.71 -15.54 6.79
N LEU A 387 -26.99 -15.88 6.76
CA LEU A 387 -27.89 -15.81 7.91
C LEU A 387 -27.42 -16.72 9.06
N LYS A 388 -27.01 -17.96 8.74
CA LYS A 388 -26.38 -18.88 9.70
C LYS A 388 -25.14 -18.26 10.36
N SER A 389 -24.26 -17.63 9.58
CA SER A 389 -23.06 -16.96 10.13
C SER A 389 -23.41 -15.79 11.05
N ILE A 390 -24.41 -14.97 10.68
CA ILE A 390 -24.89 -13.86 11.53
C ILE A 390 -25.48 -14.41 12.84
N ALA A 391 -26.35 -15.40 12.75
CA ALA A 391 -26.98 -16.04 13.90
C ALA A 391 -25.93 -16.62 14.86
N GLU A 392 -24.90 -17.29 14.34
CA GLU A 392 -23.81 -17.83 15.15
C GLU A 392 -23.03 -16.70 15.87
N ALA A 393 -22.75 -15.60 15.19
CA ALA A 393 -22.08 -14.45 15.78
C ALA A 393 -22.92 -13.80 16.90
N ILE A 394 -24.23 -13.65 16.68
CA ILE A 394 -25.16 -13.12 17.69
C ILE A 394 -25.25 -14.09 18.87
N SER A 395 -25.42 -15.39 18.64
CA SER A 395 -25.45 -16.42 19.68
C SER A 395 -24.19 -16.41 20.55
N LYS A 396 -23.01 -16.28 19.94
CA LYS A 396 -21.74 -16.09 20.66
C LYS A 396 -21.74 -14.79 21.48
N GLY A 397 -22.31 -13.71 20.94
CA GLY A 397 -22.51 -12.45 21.66
C GLY A 397 -23.49 -12.55 22.83
N ILE A 398 -24.51 -13.40 22.74
CA ILE A 398 -25.46 -13.71 23.82
C ILE A 398 -24.75 -14.50 24.93
N LYS A 399 -23.97 -15.52 24.57
CA LYS A 399 -23.26 -16.39 25.53
C LYS A 399 -22.07 -15.70 26.20
N GLY A 400 -21.34 -14.85 25.48
CA GLY A 400 -20.12 -14.18 25.95
C GLY A 400 -20.34 -12.96 26.85
N ARG A 401 -21.53 -12.79 27.43
CA ARG A 401 -21.88 -11.60 28.23
C ARG A 401 -21.16 -11.63 29.58
N ARG A 402 -20.47 -10.53 29.91
CA ARG A 402 -20.17 -10.16 31.29
C ARG A 402 -21.12 -9.05 31.69
N HIS A 403 -21.94 -9.31 32.71
CA HIS A 403 -22.94 -8.36 33.18
C HIS A 403 -22.24 -7.14 33.80
N THR A 404 -22.61 -5.95 33.34
CA THR A 404 -22.31 -4.70 34.05
C THR A 404 -23.62 -4.28 34.69
N GLN A 405 -23.72 -4.37 36.03
CA GLN A 405 -24.77 -3.62 36.71
C GLN A 405 -24.54 -2.15 36.38
N ALA A 406 -25.60 -1.43 36.00
CA ALA A 406 -25.55 0.01 35.97
C ALA A 406 -25.24 0.46 37.41
N THR A 407 -23.98 0.79 37.70
CA THR A 407 -23.65 1.51 38.92
C THR A 407 -24.40 2.83 38.84
N ALA A 408 -25.14 3.16 39.91
CA ALA A 408 -25.77 4.46 40.05
C ALA A 408 -24.73 5.53 39.71
N LYS A 409 -25.11 6.53 38.90
CA LYS A 409 -24.20 7.64 38.59
C LYS A 409 -23.95 8.43 39.88
N THR A 410 -22.95 8.04 40.64
CA THR A 410 -22.47 8.83 41.78
C THR A 410 -21.88 10.11 41.22
N ILE A 411 -22.51 11.24 41.55
CA ILE A 411 -22.00 12.55 41.19
C ILE A 411 -20.73 12.77 42.02
N HIS A 412 -19.57 12.82 41.36
CA HIS A 412 -18.31 13.20 41.99
C HIS A 412 -18.19 14.73 42.00
N PHE A 413 -18.29 15.33 43.18
CA PHE A 413 -17.96 16.74 43.37
C PHE A 413 -16.44 16.94 43.27
N VAL A 414 -16.01 17.91 42.47
CA VAL A 414 -14.59 18.28 42.29
C VAL A 414 -14.35 19.59 43.03
N LYS A 415 -13.28 19.66 43.84
CA LYS A 415 -12.90 20.90 44.55
C LYS A 415 -12.49 21.99 43.57
N GLU A 416 -12.76 23.25 43.93
CA GLU A 416 -12.36 24.42 43.16
C GLU A 416 -10.84 24.40 42.89
N GLY A 417 -10.45 24.63 41.62
CA GLY A 417 -9.06 24.58 41.15
C GLY A 417 -8.55 23.21 40.68
N GLN A 418 -9.25 22.09 40.95
CA GLN A 418 -8.88 20.78 40.40
C GLN A 418 -9.50 20.52 39.02
N ARG A 419 -8.68 20.02 38.08
CA ARG A 419 -9.18 19.57 36.76
C ARG A 419 -9.79 18.17 36.90
N PRO A 420 -11.00 17.91 36.36
CA PRO A 420 -11.57 16.57 36.42
C PRO A 420 -10.66 15.55 35.73
N GLU A 421 -10.40 14.42 36.38
CA GLU A 421 -9.74 13.29 35.73
C GLU A 421 -10.54 12.89 34.50
N LYS A 422 -9.85 12.63 33.38
CA LYS A 422 -10.49 12.17 32.14
C LYS A 422 -11.09 10.80 32.39
N THR A 423 -12.37 10.74 32.78
CA THR A 423 -13.11 9.48 32.82
C THR A 423 -13.02 8.84 31.43
N PRO A 424 -12.64 7.55 31.34
CA PRO A 424 -12.67 6.85 30.06
C PRO A 424 -14.11 6.93 29.54
N ARG A 425 -14.27 7.47 28.32
CA ARG A 425 -15.58 7.62 27.68
C ARG A 425 -16.40 6.35 27.90
N ASN A 426 -17.48 6.47 28.66
CA ASN A 426 -18.43 5.40 28.90
C ASN A 426 -18.95 4.95 27.52
N ARG A 427 -18.40 3.85 26.98
CA ARG A 427 -18.89 3.26 25.74
C ARG A 427 -20.30 2.82 26.08
N SER A 428 -21.31 3.43 25.45
CA SER A 428 -22.71 3.06 25.61
C SER A 428 -22.82 1.53 25.67
N ALA A 429 -23.29 1.00 26.79
CA ALA A 429 -23.49 -0.44 26.94
C ALA A 429 -24.32 -0.92 25.74
N GLY A 430 -23.84 -1.96 25.05
CA GLY A 430 -24.58 -2.53 23.92
C GLY A 430 -25.93 -3.07 24.35
N LEU A 431 -26.79 -3.42 23.40
CA LEU A 431 -28.15 -3.89 23.67
C LEU A 431 -28.16 -5.24 24.40
N LEU A 432 -27.29 -6.19 24.03
CA LEU A 432 -27.30 -7.54 24.59
C LEU A 432 -27.06 -7.56 26.12
N PRO A 433 -26.17 -6.73 26.70
CA PRO A 433 -26.06 -6.57 28.16
C PRO A 433 -27.31 -6.10 28.91
N THR A 434 -28.31 -5.51 28.23
CA THR A 434 -29.46 -4.87 28.91
C THR A 434 -30.51 -5.85 29.44
N ALA A 435 -30.46 -7.12 29.02
CA ALA A 435 -31.38 -8.14 29.49
C ALA A 435 -30.69 -9.50 29.58
N ARG A 436 -31.23 -10.41 30.40
CA ARG A 436 -30.66 -11.74 30.66
C ARG A 436 -31.34 -12.84 29.86
N ASP A 437 -32.61 -12.64 29.56
CA ASP A 437 -33.58 -13.58 28.98
C ASP A 437 -33.70 -13.45 27.44
N TRP A 438 -32.66 -12.97 26.76
CA TRP A 438 -32.71 -12.84 25.31
C TRP A 438 -32.89 -14.20 24.62
N VAL A 439 -34.03 -14.38 23.96
CA VAL A 439 -34.33 -15.52 23.09
C VAL A 439 -34.11 -15.08 21.64
N MET A 440 -33.33 -15.86 20.88
CA MET A 440 -33.08 -15.63 19.46
C MET A 440 -33.82 -16.66 18.61
N SER A 441 -34.54 -16.21 17.59
CA SER A 441 -35.14 -17.06 16.57
C SER A 441 -34.66 -16.62 15.19
N VAL A 442 -34.43 -17.57 14.28
CA VAL A 442 -33.82 -17.36 12.96
C VAL A 442 -34.66 -18.04 11.89
N ASP A 443 -34.95 -17.35 10.79
CA ASP A 443 -35.85 -17.84 9.73
C ASP A 443 -35.12 -18.64 8.63
N LEU A 444 -34.61 -19.83 8.96
CA LEU A 444 -33.97 -20.69 7.93
C LEU A 444 -34.99 -21.46 7.07
N GLU A 445 -36.18 -21.72 7.59
CA GLU A 445 -37.20 -22.58 6.96
C GLU A 445 -38.53 -21.89 6.66
N ARG A 446 -38.59 -20.55 6.77
CA ARG A 446 -39.81 -19.72 6.59
C ARG A 446 -40.91 -19.96 7.65
N GLN A 447 -40.52 -20.53 8.78
CA GLN A 447 -41.41 -20.86 9.89
C GLN A 447 -41.37 -19.82 11.02
N LEU A 448 -40.46 -18.83 10.94
CA LEU A 448 -40.37 -17.80 11.96
C LEU A 448 -41.65 -16.96 11.98
N LYS A 449 -42.24 -16.82 13.17
CA LYS A 449 -43.37 -15.93 13.44
C LYS A 449 -43.03 -15.07 14.63
N ILE A 450 -43.42 -13.79 14.56
CA ILE A 450 -43.37 -12.91 15.74
C ILE A 450 -44.42 -13.43 16.74
N PRO A 451 -44.09 -13.56 18.04
CA PRO A 451 -45.05 -14.03 19.02
C PRO A 451 -46.34 -13.17 19.01
N PRO A 452 -47.54 -13.78 18.92
CA PRO A 452 -48.80 -13.06 18.73
C PRO A 452 -49.13 -12.04 19.81
N HIS A 453 -48.64 -12.25 21.05
CA HIS A 453 -48.82 -11.32 22.17
C HIS A 453 -47.96 -10.05 22.08
N ILE A 454 -47.01 -9.99 21.14
CA ILE A 454 -46.26 -8.77 20.84
C ILE A 454 -46.99 -7.95 19.78
N THR A 455 -47.29 -8.57 18.64
CA THR A 455 -48.09 -7.99 17.56
C THR A 455 -48.53 -9.10 16.61
N GLN A 456 -49.71 -8.95 16.00
CA GLN A 456 -50.17 -9.85 14.94
C GLN A 456 -49.66 -9.34 13.60
N THR A 457 -48.81 -10.11 12.93
CA THR A 457 -48.29 -9.74 11.61
C THR A 457 -48.03 -10.94 10.72
N ARG A 458 -48.08 -10.71 9.41
CA ARG A 458 -47.64 -11.66 8.38
C ARG A 458 -46.18 -11.45 7.98
N LEU A 459 -45.55 -10.38 8.46
CA LEU A 459 -44.16 -10.07 8.17
C LEU A 459 -43.24 -11.04 8.91
N ARG A 460 -42.16 -11.43 8.22
CA ARG A 460 -41.16 -12.40 8.71
C ARG A 460 -39.77 -11.80 8.55
N PRO A 461 -39.22 -11.19 9.61
CA PRO A 461 -37.82 -10.82 9.67
C PRO A 461 -36.92 -12.07 9.70
N ASP A 462 -35.70 -11.97 9.18
CA ASP A 462 -34.78 -13.11 9.13
C ASP A 462 -34.26 -13.53 10.51
N ILE A 463 -34.12 -12.58 11.45
CA ILE A 463 -33.78 -12.86 12.86
C ILE A 463 -34.64 -11.99 13.77
N ILE A 464 -35.16 -12.57 14.85
CA ILE A 464 -35.74 -11.84 15.98
C ILE A 464 -34.97 -12.11 17.27
N LEU A 465 -34.79 -11.07 18.08
CA LEU A 465 -34.33 -11.18 19.47
C LEU A 465 -35.41 -10.62 20.38
N VAL A 466 -35.86 -11.43 21.33
CA VAL A 466 -36.93 -11.07 22.27
C VAL A 466 -36.39 -11.15 23.70
N SER A 467 -36.67 -10.12 24.50
CA SER A 467 -36.58 -10.18 25.95
C SER A 467 -37.95 -9.82 26.52
N GLU A 468 -38.59 -10.78 27.15
CA GLU A 468 -39.91 -10.60 27.79
C GLU A 468 -39.79 -9.72 29.03
N ALA A 469 -38.76 -9.97 29.85
CA ALA A 469 -38.55 -9.29 31.12
C ALA A 469 -38.36 -7.77 30.95
N THR A 470 -37.71 -7.35 29.86
CA THR A 470 -37.44 -5.93 29.58
C THR A 470 -38.31 -5.34 28.47
N LYS A 471 -39.24 -6.14 27.92
CA LYS A 471 -40.10 -5.81 26.77
C LYS A 471 -39.32 -5.21 25.61
N GLN A 472 -38.25 -5.89 25.19
CA GLN A 472 -37.40 -5.48 24.07
C GLN A 472 -37.52 -6.44 22.89
N LEU A 473 -37.61 -5.88 21.69
CA LEU A 473 -37.68 -6.61 20.43
C LEU A 473 -36.66 -6.06 19.43
N VAL A 474 -35.84 -6.94 18.87
CA VAL A 474 -34.93 -6.60 17.76
C VAL A 474 -35.34 -7.39 16.54
N LEU A 475 -35.60 -6.68 15.44
CA LEU A 475 -35.85 -7.25 14.13
C LEU A 475 -34.60 -7.03 13.28
N LEU A 476 -34.04 -8.09 12.73
CA LEU A 476 -32.90 -8.01 11.81
C LEU A 476 -33.29 -8.68 10.49
N GLU A 477 -33.18 -7.89 9.42
CA GLU A 477 -33.47 -8.33 8.05
C GLU A 477 -32.16 -8.31 7.25
N LEU A 478 -31.77 -9.47 6.73
CA LEU A 478 -30.59 -9.66 5.91
C LEU A 478 -30.95 -9.55 4.43
N THR A 479 -30.25 -8.66 3.72
CA THR A 479 -30.21 -8.68 2.26
C THR A 479 -28.80 -8.99 1.75
N VAL A 480 -28.68 -9.81 0.70
CA VAL A 480 -27.38 -10.10 0.05
C VAL A 480 -27.37 -9.58 -1.39
N PRO A 481 -27.28 -8.25 -1.61
CA PRO A 481 -27.40 -7.64 -2.93
C PRO A 481 -26.05 -7.59 -3.67
N TRP A 482 -26.06 -7.00 -4.86
CA TRP A 482 -24.87 -6.37 -5.42
C TRP A 482 -24.57 -5.07 -4.68
N GLU A 483 -23.29 -4.69 -4.58
CA GLU A 483 -22.84 -3.56 -3.76
C GLU A 483 -23.51 -2.23 -4.10
N GLU A 484 -23.82 -1.98 -5.37
CA GLU A 484 -24.52 -0.77 -5.84
C GLU A 484 -25.94 -0.64 -5.27
N ARG A 485 -26.60 -1.76 -4.99
CA ARG A 485 -27.98 -1.82 -4.49
C ARG A 485 -28.07 -1.91 -2.98
N MET A 486 -26.97 -1.78 -2.25
CA MET A 486 -26.97 -1.88 -0.79
C MET A 486 -27.82 -0.80 -0.13
N GLU A 487 -27.70 0.44 -0.59
CA GLU A 487 -28.43 1.57 -0.01
C GLU A 487 -29.93 1.47 -0.26
N GLU A 488 -30.32 1.29 -1.53
CA GLU A 488 -31.72 1.08 -1.93
C GLU A 488 -32.36 -0.11 -1.19
N ALA A 489 -31.62 -1.22 -1.04
CA ALA A 489 -32.11 -2.38 -0.30
C ALA A 489 -32.34 -2.04 1.17
N GLN A 490 -31.43 -1.29 1.79
CA GLN A 490 -31.54 -0.90 3.18
C GLN A 490 -32.77 -0.02 3.44
N GLU A 491 -32.97 0.99 2.59
CA GLU A 491 -34.07 1.94 2.69
C GLU A 491 -35.42 1.24 2.50
N ARG A 492 -35.56 0.47 1.42
CA ARG A 492 -36.78 -0.31 1.14
C ARG A 492 -37.15 -1.25 2.28
N LYS A 493 -36.17 -1.91 2.90
CA LYS A 493 -36.43 -2.81 4.04
C LYS A 493 -36.76 -2.04 5.31
N ARG A 494 -36.14 -0.88 5.53
CA ARG A 494 -36.49 -0.01 6.67
C ARG A 494 -37.94 0.43 6.61
N GLU A 495 -38.39 0.90 5.45
CA GLU A 495 -39.76 1.34 5.21
C GLU A 495 -40.75 0.18 5.39
N LYS A 496 -40.45 -0.99 4.80
CA LYS A 496 -41.28 -2.20 4.92
C LYS A 496 -41.64 -2.56 6.37
N TYR A 497 -40.71 -2.38 7.30
CA TYR A 497 -40.90 -2.73 8.71
C TYR A 497 -41.27 -1.55 9.61
N GLN A 498 -41.43 -0.34 9.06
CA GLN A 498 -41.67 0.86 9.85
C GLN A 498 -42.98 0.77 10.64
N GLU A 499 -44.08 0.45 9.96
CA GLU A 499 -45.40 0.31 10.59
C GLU A 499 -45.40 -0.76 11.68
N LEU A 500 -44.79 -1.93 11.40
CA LEU A 500 -44.64 -3.00 12.38
C LEU A 500 -43.88 -2.55 13.65
N VAL A 501 -42.84 -1.74 13.49
CA VAL A 501 -42.08 -1.20 14.63
C VAL A 501 -42.95 -0.25 15.45
N GLU A 502 -43.79 0.54 14.81
CA GLU A 502 -44.73 1.45 15.47
C GLU A 502 -45.82 0.67 16.21
N ASP A 503 -46.36 -0.41 15.63
CA ASP A 503 -47.32 -1.30 16.29
C ASP A 503 -46.76 -1.92 17.56
N CYS A 504 -45.55 -2.47 17.49
CA CYS A 504 -44.90 -3.03 18.66
C CYS A 504 -44.68 -1.96 19.74
N ARG A 505 -44.31 -0.72 19.36
CA ARG A 505 -44.16 0.40 20.31
C ARG A 505 -45.49 0.79 20.95
N ARG A 506 -46.60 0.80 20.19
CA ARG A 506 -47.95 1.00 20.72
C ARG A 506 -48.30 -0.08 21.76
N ASN A 507 -47.86 -1.32 21.53
CA ASN A 507 -47.97 -2.44 22.46
C ASN A 507 -46.92 -2.41 23.59
N ARG A 508 -46.27 -1.27 23.85
CA ARG A 508 -45.27 -1.02 24.90
C ARG A 508 -43.96 -1.82 24.76
N TRP A 509 -43.63 -2.29 23.55
CA TRP A 509 -42.35 -2.94 23.27
C TRP A 509 -41.29 -1.96 22.74
N LYS A 510 -40.10 -1.99 23.34
CA LYS A 510 -38.92 -1.27 22.87
C LYS A 510 -38.37 -1.99 21.63
N THR A 511 -38.88 -1.59 20.47
CA THR A 511 -38.60 -2.25 19.20
C THR A 511 -37.55 -1.53 18.36
N ARG A 512 -36.57 -2.29 17.85
CA ARG A 512 -35.51 -1.81 16.94
C ARG A 512 -35.47 -2.67 15.68
N CYS A 513 -35.65 -2.04 14.51
CA CYS A 513 -35.43 -2.69 13.23
C CYS A 513 -34.02 -2.38 12.69
N MET A 514 -33.30 -3.42 12.29
CA MET A 514 -31.93 -3.37 11.77
C MET A 514 -31.85 -4.09 10.42
N PRO A 515 -32.18 -3.42 9.30
CA PRO A 515 -31.82 -3.93 7.99
C PRO A 515 -30.29 -3.94 7.85
N VAL A 516 -29.75 -5.09 7.44
CA VAL A 516 -28.33 -5.33 7.28
C VAL A 516 -28.04 -5.95 5.92
N GLU A 517 -26.95 -5.49 5.29
CA GLU A 517 -26.57 -5.94 3.96
C GLU A 517 -25.20 -6.64 3.98
N VAL A 518 -25.05 -7.69 3.18
CA VAL A 518 -23.73 -8.28 2.87
C VAL A 518 -23.62 -8.40 1.36
N GLY A 519 -22.58 -7.82 0.78
CA GLY A 519 -22.36 -7.83 -0.66
C GLY A 519 -22.12 -9.24 -1.18
N SER A 520 -22.73 -9.58 -2.30
CA SER A 520 -22.65 -10.93 -2.87
C SER A 520 -21.22 -11.37 -3.26
N PRO A 521 -20.34 -10.52 -3.82
CA PRO A 521 -18.90 -10.76 -3.91
C PRO A 521 -18.15 -10.91 -2.58
N GLY A 522 -18.77 -10.53 -1.46
CA GLY A 522 -18.17 -10.55 -0.13
C GLY A 522 -17.61 -9.19 0.28
N PHE A 523 -18.46 -8.16 0.32
CA PHE A 523 -18.16 -6.88 0.96
C PHE A 523 -19.11 -6.65 2.13
N ALA A 524 -18.57 -6.21 3.27
CA ALA A 524 -19.41 -5.87 4.41
C ALA A 524 -20.05 -4.51 4.21
N SER A 525 -21.29 -4.33 4.64
CA SER A 525 -21.92 -3.00 4.69
C SER A 525 -21.58 -2.26 5.99
N HIS A 526 -21.69 -0.93 5.95
CA HIS A 526 -21.65 -0.12 7.16
C HIS A 526 -22.83 -0.42 8.12
N SER A 527 -24.00 -0.80 7.59
CA SER A 527 -25.18 -1.18 8.37
C SER A 527 -24.95 -2.43 9.23
N LEU A 528 -24.30 -3.47 8.68
CA LEU A 528 -23.93 -4.67 9.42
C LEU A 528 -22.98 -4.35 10.58
N SER A 529 -21.95 -3.53 10.33
CA SER A 529 -21.00 -3.11 11.36
C SER A 529 -21.68 -2.30 12.47
N LYS A 530 -22.64 -1.44 12.12
CA LYS A 530 -23.47 -0.66 13.05
C LYS A 530 -24.41 -1.55 13.85
N ALA A 531 -25.04 -2.56 13.24
CA ALA A 531 -25.90 -3.52 13.92
C ALA A 531 -25.13 -4.28 14.99
N TYR A 532 -23.95 -4.82 14.66
CA TYR A 532 -23.09 -5.48 15.66
C TYR A 532 -22.66 -4.53 16.79
N GLY A 533 -22.29 -3.29 16.45
CA GLY A 533 -21.98 -2.27 17.45
C GLY A 533 -23.16 -1.99 18.39
N THR A 534 -24.38 -1.92 17.84
CA THR A 534 -25.61 -1.68 18.61
C THR A 534 -25.93 -2.86 19.53
N LEU A 535 -25.71 -4.09 19.07
CA LEU A 535 -25.83 -5.30 19.89
C LEU A 535 -24.75 -5.41 20.98
N GLY A 536 -23.67 -4.63 20.90
CA GLY A 536 -22.55 -4.69 21.84
C GLY A 536 -21.43 -5.63 21.42
N ILE A 537 -21.52 -6.21 20.22
CA ILE A 537 -20.44 -6.99 19.62
C ILE A 537 -19.41 -6.00 19.07
N THR A 538 -18.29 -5.86 19.79
CA THR A 538 -17.27 -4.83 19.51
C THR A 538 -15.87 -5.44 19.36
N GLY A 539 -14.88 -4.61 19.02
CA GLY A 539 -13.47 -5.00 19.00
C GLY A 539 -13.13 -6.17 18.07
N ALA A 540 -12.36 -7.14 18.58
CA ALA A 540 -11.94 -8.32 17.83
C ALA A 540 -13.12 -9.23 17.45
N ASN A 541 -14.14 -9.35 18.31
CA ASN A 541 -15.32 -10.17 18.05
C ASN A 541 -16.13 -9.61 16.87
N ARG A 542 -16.29 -8.28 16.79
CA ARG A 542 -16.92 -7.64 15.63
C ARG A 542 -16.17 -7.88 14.33
N ARG A 543 -14.84 -7.71 14.35
CA ARG A 543 -14.01 -7.95 13.16
C ARG A 543 -14.11 -9.41 12.68
N ARG A 544 -14.08 -10.36 13.62
CA ARG A 544 -14.24 -11.79 13.32
C ARG A 544 -15.63 -12.10 12.75
N ALA A 545 -16.69 -11.58 13.37
CA ALA A 545 -18.06 -11.79 12.91
C ALA A 545 -18.29 -11.24 11.49
N ILE A 546 -17.84 -10.00 11.22
CA ILE A 546 -17.92 -9.41 9.88
C ILE A 546 -17.11 -10.23 8.87
N GLY A 547 -15.90 -10.66 9.23
CA GLY A 547 -15.05 -11.50 8.38
C GLY A 547 -15.73 -12.82 8.01
N ASN A 548 -16.31 -13.52 8.99
CA ASN A 548 -17.04 -14.77 8.76
C ASN A 548 -18.26 -14.57 7.85
N ASN A 549 -19.03 -13.50 8.06
CA ASN A 549 -20.21 -13.20 7.23
C ASN A 549 -19.83 -12.92 5.78
N VAL A 550 -18.78 -12.12 5.57
CA VAL A 550 -18.24 -11.82 4.24
C VAL A 550 -17.71 -13.08 3.57
N GLU A 551 -17.00 -13.93 4.32
CA GLU A 551 -16.49 -15.19 3.79
C GLU A 551 -17.61 -16.18 3.45
N ALA A 552 -18.69 -16.22 4.24
CA ALA A 552 -19.89 -17.01 3.95
C ALA A 552 -20.55 -16.56 2.64
N ALA A 553 -20.74 -15.24 2.46
CA ALA A 553 -21.29 -14.67 1.24
C ALA A 553 -20.39 -14.98 0.03
N GLU A 554 -19.09 -14.78 0.16
CA GLU A 554 -18.10 -15.06 -0.90
C GLU A 554 -18.09 -16.55 -1.28
N LYS A 555 -18.02 -17.47 -0.30
CA LYS A 555 -17.99 -18.92 -0.53
C LYS A 555 -19.26 -19.38 -1.23
N ALA A 556 -20.42 -18.94 -0.74
CA ALA A 556 -21.71 -19.28 -1.31
C ALA A 556 -21.85 -18.72 -2.74
N SER A 557 -21.53 -17.43 -2.97
CA SER A 557 -21.57 -16.84 -4.31
C SER A 557 -20.58 -17.49 -5.28
N ARG A 558 -19.38 -17.85 -4.82
CA ARG A 558 -18.41 -18.60 -5.64
C ARG A 558 -18.94 -19.97 -6.02
N TRP A 559 -19.60 -20.66 -5.08
CA TRP A 559 -20.25 -21.93 -5.37
C TRP A 559 -21.32 -21.78 -6.46
N LEU A 560 -22.20 -20.78 -6.32
CA LEU A 560 -23.22 -20.46 -7.34
C LEU A 560 -22.59 -20.17 -8.70
N TRP A 561 -21.48 -19.42 -8.72
CA TRP A 561 -20.75 -19.12 -9.94
C TRP A 561 -20.15 -20.38 -10.59
N LEU A 562 -19.56 -21.29 -9.80
CA LEU A 562 -19.02 -22.55 -10.31
C LEU A 562 -20.14 -23.45 -10.86
N LYS A 563 -21.29 -23.49 -10.19
CA LYS A 563 -22.47 -24.34 -10.51
C LYS A 563 -23.49 -23.67 -11.44
N ARG A 564 -23.14 -22.56 -12.09
CA ARG A 564 -24.06 -21.76 -12.92
C ARG A 564 -24.69 -22.51 -14.10
N GLY A 565 -24.04 -23.57 -14.59
CA GLY A 565 -24.53 -24.40 -15.69
C GLY A 565 -25.28 -25.66 -15.28
N GLU A 566 -25.33 -25.99 -13.99
CA GLU A 566 -25.94 -27.23 -13.48
C GLU A 566 -27.39 -26.99 -13.02
N GLN A 567 -28.20 -28.05 -12.95
CA GLN A 567 -29.55 -27.99 -12.35
C GLN A 567 -29.44 -27.82 -10.83
N TRP A 568 -30.37 -27.08 -10.23
CA TRP A 568 -30.34 -26.75 -8.80
C TRP A 568 -31.27 -27.66 -8.00
N GLY A 569 -30.77 -28.26 -6.92
CA GLY A 569 -31.57 -29.12 -6.01
C GLY A 569 -31.45 -30.63 -6.24
N GLN A 570 -30.51 -31.08 -7.07
CA GLN A 570 -30.08 -32.49 -7.15
C GLN A 570 -28.82 -32.72 -6.31
#